data_AF-A0A6N9Q8H7-F1
#
_entry.id   AF-A0A6N9Q8H7-F1
#
_cell.length_a   1.000
_cell.length_b   1.000
_cell.length_c   1.000
_cell.angle_alpha   90.00
_cell.angle_beta   90.00
_cell.angle_gamma   90.00
#
_symmetry.space_group_name_H-M   'P 1'
#
loop_
_entity.id
_entity.type
_entity.pdbx_description
1 polymer ?
#
loop_
_entity_poly.entity_id
_entity_poly.type
_entity_poly.pdbx_seq_one_letter_code
_entity_poly.pdbx_strand_id
1 'polypeptide(L)'
;MIEDKADVLFAIFNEVLQEESLPLITKVAMKILQTPVENSQELVEKFYERIVAIEKPSIRLALYQVIIDYSREHGIMPYLAKGLLQTYLIEREDFTKLRSTYTSGKGVLSYDEFLTTEERGVMYYKLGVHAYYLSLFEEGLDLCKKALIAGIAETRMHANTIYCICNCYYHLENYIQAKEYLEQYKEFSLSEVKDNIKLTESRLHSVNGSHYRAVSLLQDSLPYCGNFTLLHVVNRLITLYLQMKNLSAIRELIQLEGKLLTIPYVTPFKKARLAQYFKLKGEYYILTERVEEGLKSFLEAAAGYAKVDLPSKESECFRIIRGTEAINRLRDQSSTFLKDSFTINLISPLKNVNALFENSNQHQVSLNGHSEDLIHLGNGTYFHTRELWVQLEDTKKNLSNREYELLNLFIKNEGEIITKKQIISLIWNDTADEGSVSVLITRLRKKLGKAAKTIQGRKQGGYIFKKSE
;
A
#
# COMPACT_ATOMS: atom_id res chain seq x y z
N MET A 1 1.68 -51.02 14.81
CA MET A 1 1.84 -51.30 13.37
C MET A 1 1.20 -50.25 12.44
N ILE A 2 0.20 -49.44 12.87
CA ILE A 2 -0.35 -48.34 12.05
C ILE A 2 0.00 -46.95 12.63
N GLU A 3 0.05 -46.77 13.97
CA GLU A 3 0.68 -45.59 14.61
C GLU A 3 2.13 -45.37 14.14
N ASP A 4 2.89 -46.47 13.94
CA ASP A 4 4.26 -46.44 13.37
C ASP A 4 4.35 -45.72 12.01
N LYS A 5 3.27 -45.65 11.22
CA LYS A 5 3.32 -45.03 9.88
C LYS A 5 3.31 -43.51 9.90
N ALA A 6 2.57 -42.89 10.82
CA ALA A 6 2.54 -41.44 10.93
C ALA A 6 3.91 -40.92 11.41
N ASP A 7 4.49 -41.58 12.40
CA ASP A 7 5.82 -41.24 12.93
C ASP A 7 6.92 -41.42 11.88
N VAL A 8 6.87 -42.47 11.06
CA VAL A 8 7.79 -42.65 9.93
C VAL A 8 7.64 -41.52 8.91
N LEU A 9 6.41 -41.10 8.58
CA LEU A 9 6.19 -39.99 7.65
C LEU A 9 6.69 -38.65 8.23
N PHE A 10 6.58 -38.45 9.54
CA PHE A 10 7.16 -37.28 10.21
C PHE A 10 8.69 -37.31 10.24
N ALA A 11 9.32 -38.48 10.38
CA ALA A 11 10.77 -38.62 10.25
C ALA A 11 11.23 -38.27 8.82
N ILE A 12 10.56 -38.84 7.80
CA ILE A 12 10.82 -38.51 6.38
C ILE A 12 10.62 -37.02 6.13
N PHE A 13 9.57 -36.42 6.69
CA PHE A 13 9.31 -34.99 6.56
C PHE A 13 10.47 -34.14 7.07
N ASN A 14 11.05 -34.49 8.22
CA ASN A 14 12.21 -33.78 8.77
C ASN A 14 13.46 -33.93 7.90
N GLU A 15 13.68 -35.09 7.29
CA GLU A 15 14.78 -35.31 6.34
C GLU A 15 14.58 -34.46 5.07
N VAL A 16 13.37 -34.48 4.51
CA VAL A 16 13.03 -33.74 3.28
C VAL A 16 13.06 -32.22 3.49
N LEU A 17 12.82 -31.72 4.70
CA LEU A 17 13.02 -30.30 5.02
C LEU A 17 14.47 -29.84 4.78
N GLN A 18 15.46 -30.73 4.95
CA GLN A 18 16.88 -30.42 4.69
C GLN A 18 17.20 -30.34 3.20
N GLU A 19 16.44 -31.02 2.34
CA GLU A 19 16.63 -31.00 0.89
C GLU A 19 16.02 -29.74 0.22
N GLU A 20 15.23 -28.96 0.97
CA GLU A 20 14.58 -27.71 0.55
C GLU A 20 13.70 -27.80 -0.72
N SER A 21 13.33 -29.00 -1.16
CA SER A 21 12.48 -29.23 -2.33
C SER A 21 11.01 -29.00 -2.00
N LEU A 22 10.47 -27.81 -2.30
CA LEU A 22 9.06 -27.47 -2.02
C LEU A 22 8.06 -28.51 -2.54
N PRO A 23 8.17 -29.05 -3.78
CA PRO A 23 7.24 -30.08 -4.26
C PRO A 23 7.31 -31.39 -3.47
N LEU A 24 8.49 -31.77 -2.98
CA LEU A 24 8.66 -32.99 -2.18
C LEU A 24 8.13 -32.76 -0.76
N ILE A 25 8.46 -31.62 -0.15
CA ILE A 25 7.97 -31.19 1.16
C ILE A 25 6.44 -31.19 1.19
N THR A 26 5.77 -30.55 0.23
CA THR A 26 4.30 -30.48 0.19
C THR A 26 3.65 -31.83 -0.10
N LYS A 27 4.29 -32.68 -0.92
CA LYS A 27 3.82 -34.05 -1.18
C LYS A 27 3.88 -34.93 0.06
N VAL A 28 4.97 -34.88 0.82
CA VAL A 28 5.10 -35.60 2.09
C VAL A 28 4.11 -35.06 3.13
N ALA A 29 3.97 -33.74 3.22
CA ALA A 29 2.99 -33.09 4.09
C ALA A 29 1.55 -33.56 3.81
N MET A 30 1.14 -33.58 2.54
CA MET A 30 -0.18 -34.08 2.15
C MET A 30 -0.34 -35.56 2.49
N LYS A 31 0.71 -36.38 2.34
CA LYS A 31 0.67 -37.79 2.72
C LYS A 31 0.53 -38.02 4.22
N ILE A 32 1.14 -37.17 5.04
CA ILE A 32 0.92 -37.16 6.49
C ILE A 32 -0.57 -36.94 6.75
N LEU A 33 -1.16 -35.87 6.24
CA LEU A 33 -2.58 -35.53 6.51
C LEU A 33 -3.58 -36.60 6.02
N GLN A 34 -3.25 -37.36 4.99
CA GLN A 34 -4.07 -38.45 4.46
C GLN A 34 -3.97 -39.77 5.26
N THR A 35 -3.25 -39.80 6.39
CA THR A 35 -3.03 -41.03 7.15
C THR A 35 -4.29 -41.40 7.96
N PRO A 36 -4.82 -42.63 7.85
CA PRO A 36 -6.13 -43.00 8.41
C PRO A 36 -6.18 -43.25 9.93
N VAL A 37 -5.08 -43.05 10.67
CA VAL A 37 -4.96 -43.52 12.07
C VAL A 37 -5.43 -42.49 13.10
N GLU A 38 -5.24 -41.21 12.80
CA GLU A 38 -5.52 -40.12 13.74
C GLU A 38 -6.85 -39.44 13.38
N ASN A 39 -7.51 -38.87 14.39
CA ASN A 39 -8.58 -37.92 14.13
C ASN A 39 -8.04 -36.82 13.22
N SER A 40 -8.65 -36.63 12.05
CA SER A 40 -8.18 -35.70 11.02
C SER A 40 -7.89 -34.29 11.56
N GLN A 41 -8.63 -33.84 12.59
CA GLN A 41 -8.39 -32.57 13.24
C GLN A 41 -7.14 -32.57 14.13
N GLU A 42 -6.92 -33.61 14.93
CA GLU A 42 -5.73 -33.76 15.79
C GLU A 42 -4.44 -33.86 14.96
N LEU A 43 -4.51 -34.53 13.81
CA LEU A 43 -3.37 -34.65 12.90
C LEU A 43 -3.00 -33.30 12.27
N VAL A 44 -4.00 -32.52 11.86
CA VAL A 44 -3.78 -31.15 11.35
C VAL A 44 -3.21 -30.24 12.44
N GLU A 45 -3.67 -30.39 13.69
CA GLU A 45 -3.14 -29.67 14.85
C GLU A 45 -1.65 -29.95 15.07
N LYS A 46 -1.29 -31.22 15.25
CA LYS A 46 0.12 -31.64 15.42
C LYS A 46 0.99 -31.15 14.27
N PHE A 47 0.46 -31.19 13.04
CA PHE A 47 1.22 -30.72 11.89
C PHE A 47 1.36 -29.20 11.86
N TYR A 48 0.31 -28.45 12.19
CA TYR A 48 0.32 -27.00 12.30
C TYR A 48 1.38 -26.53 13.30
N GLU A 49 1.44 -27.15 14.48
CA GLU A 49 2.44 -26.85 15.52
C GLU A 49 3.88 -27.06 15.03
N ARG A 50 4.13 -28.12 14.24
CA ARG A 50 5.45 -28.37 13.63
C ARG A 50 5.86 -27.28 12.63
N ILE A 51 4.91 -26.74 11.85
CA ILE A 51 5.21 -25.67 10.88
C ILE A 51 5.68 -24.39 11.58
N VAL A 52 5.16 -24.10 12.78
CA VAL A 52 5.54 -22.89 13.54
C VAL A 52 7.04 -22.84 13.83
N ALA A 53 7.69 -24.00 14.01
CA ALA A 53 9.13 -24.10 14.29
C ALA A 53 10.04 -23.97 13.06
N ILE A 54 9.49 -23.92 11.83
CA ILE A 54 10.28 -23.86 10.60
C ILE A 54 10.76 -22.43 10.35
N GLU A 55 12.06 -22.20 10.20
CA GLU A 55 12.60 -20.85 10.01
C GLU A 55 12.27 -20.24 8.64
N LYS A 56 12.29 -21.07 7.58
CA LYS A 56 12.21 -20.58 6.18
C LYS A 56 10.78 -20.18 5.80
N PRO A 57 10.50 -18.90 5.49
CA PRO A 57 9.14 -18.42 5.19
C PRO A 57 8.50 -19.09 3.97
N SER A 58 9.28 -19.36 2.92
CA SER A 58 8.77 -20.00 1.70
C SER A 58 8.26 -21.44 1.95
N ILE A 59 8.92 -22.17 2.85
CA ILE A 59 8.49 -23.51 3.26
C ILE A 59 7.22 -23.40 4.10
N ARG A 60 7.19 -22.48 5.09
CA ARG A 60 6.00 -22.25 5.91
C ARG A 60 4.77 -21.90 5.07
N LEU A 61 4.91 -20.99 4.10
CA LEU A 61 3.81 -20.64 3.19
C LEU A 61 3.28 -21.85 2.40
N ALA A 62 4.19 -22.64 1.82
CA ALA A 62 3.79 -23.83 1.08
C ALA A 62 3.06 -24.87 1.96
N LEU A 63 3.48 -25.01 3.21
CA LEU A 63 2.87 -25.93 4.16
C LEU A 63 1.54 -25.43 4.74
N TYR A 64 1.42 -24.13 5.03
CA TYR A 64 0.13 -23.55 5.40
C TYR A 64 -0.88 -23.65 4.25
N GLN A 65 -0.44 -23.55 2.99
CA GLN A 65 -1.31 -23.81 1.84
C GLN A 65 -1.83 -25.26 1.83
N VAL A 66 -0.97 -26.24 2.13
CA VAL A 66 -1.40 -27.65 2.30
C VAL A 66 -2.45 -27.79 3.41
N ILE A 67 -2.24 -27.14 4.57
CA ILE A 67 -3.24 -27.13 5.66
C ILE A 67 -4.54 -26.47 5.21
N ILE A 68 -4.49 -25.30 4.57
CA ILE A 68 -5.66 -24.56 4.09
C ILE A 68 -6.50 -25.42 3.16
N ASP A 69 -5.88 -26.07 2.18
CA ASP A 69 -6.59 -26.85 1.17
C ASP A 69 -7.19 -28.13 1.79
N TYR A 70 -6.40 -28.85 2.59
CA TYR A 70 -6.88 -30.04 3.29
C TYR A 70 -8.02 -29.71 4.27
N SER A 71 -7.84 -28.68 5.11
CA SER A 71 -8.86 -28.23 6.07
C SER A 71 -10.14 -27.76 5.38
N ARG A 72 -10.05 -27.10 4.23
CA ARG A 72 -11.22 -26.70 3.44
C ARG A 72 -11.99 -27.90 2.91
N GLU A 73 -11.30 -28.91 2.38
CA GLU A 73 -11.92 -30.14 1.84
C GLU A 73 -12.59 -30.99 2.93
N HIS A 74 -12.06 -30.95 4.15
CA HIS A 74 -12.50 -31.81 5.26
C HIS A 74 -13.31 -31.07 6.33
N GLY A 75 -13.61 -29.78 6.13
CA GLY A 75 -14.44 -29.00 7.06
C GLY A 75 -13.75 -28.62 8.38
N ILE A 76 -12.42 -28.63 8.44
CA ILE A 76 -11.63 -28.35 9.65
C ILE A 76 -11.38 -26.83 9.77
N MET A 77 -12.44 -26.08 10.03
CA MET A 77 -12.44 -24.61 9.95
C MET A 77 -11.43 -23.88 10.86
N PRO A 78 -11.11 -24.34 12.10
CA PRO A 78 -10.07 -23.71 12.92
C PRO A 78 -8.71 -23.64 12.23
N TYR A 79 -8.30 -24.71 11.55
CA TYR A 79 -7.00 -24.76 10.88
C TYR A 79 -7.01 -24.12 9.50
N LEU A 80 -8.18 -24.02 8.85
CA LEU A 80 -8.37 -23.12 7.71
C LEU A 80 -8.12 -21.65 8.13
N ALA A 81 -8.77 -21.20 9.20
CA ALA A 81 -8.64 -19.82 9.71
C ALA A 81 -7.21 -19.51 10.15
N LYS A 82 -6.61 -20.40 10.95
CA LYS A 82 -5.22 -20.28 11.41
C LYS A 82 -4.21 -20.31 10.26
N GLY A 83 -4.44 -21.14 9.24
CA GLY A 83 -3.61 -21.19 8.04
C GLY A 83 -3.66 -19.89 7.24
N LEU A 84 -4.86 -19.35 7.03
CA LEU A 84 -5.06 -18.05 6.36
C LEU A 84 -4.39 -16.90 7.15
N LEU A 85 -4.54 -16.89 8.48
CA LEU A 85 -3.90 -15.91 9.35
C LEU A 85 -2.38 -15.96 9.22
N GLN A 86 -1.76 -17.14 9.33
CA GLN A 86 -0.30 -17.27 9.23
C GLN A 86 0.22 -16.92 7.84
N THR A 87 -0.51 -17.29 6.78
CA THR A 87 -0.18 -16.92 5.41
C THR A 87 -0.14 -15.40 5.29
N TYR A 88 -1.18 -14.70 5.75
CA TYR A 88 -1.21 -13.24 5.80
C TYR A 88 -0.05 -12.65 6.61
N LEU A 89 0.22 -13.19 7.80
CA LEU A 89 1.28 -12.69 8.70
C LEU A 89 2.68 -12.84 8.11
N ILE A 90 2.93 -13.84 7.27
CA ILE A 90 4.20 -13.99 6.56
C ILE A 90 4.26 -13.06 5.34
N GLU A 91 3.24 -13.10 4.49
CA GLU A 91 3.24 -12.33 3.23
C GLU A 91 3.31 -10.82 3.48
N ARG A 92 2.69 -10.33 4.57
CA ARG A 92 2.62 -8.88 4.88
C ARG A 92 3.97 -8.25 5.20
N GLU A 93 5.01 -9.05 5.39
CA GLU A 93 6.38 -8.57 5.57
C GLU A 93 7.07 -8.26 4.21
N ASP A 94 6.48 -8.67 3.08
CA ASP A 94 6.89 -8.22 1.74
C ASP A 94 6.23 -6.86 1.42
N PHE A 95 6.92 -5.77 1.76
CA PHE A 95 6.39 -4.42 1.57
C PHE A 95 6.22 -4.02 0.10
N THR A 96 6.79 -4.76 -0.85
CA THR A 96 6.61 -4.49 -2.29
C THR A 96 5.22 -4.89 -2.78
N LYS A 97 4.45 -5.61 -1.97
CA LYS A 97 3.14 -6.19 -2.31
C LYS A 97 2.02 -5.80 -1.36
N LEU A 98 2.21 -4.77 -0.52
CA LEU A 98 1.28 -4.39 0.57
C LEU A 98 -0.20 -4.42 0.15
N ARG A 99 -0.59 -3.79 -0.97
CA ARG A 99 -1.99 -3.77 -1.42
C ARG A 99 -2.51 -5.16 -1.75
N SER A 100 -1.74 -5.93 -2.52
CA SER A 100 -2.14 -7.27 -2.93
C SER A 100 -2.25 -8.20 -1.72
N THR A 101 -1.29 -8.13 -0.79
CA THR A 101 -1.28 -8.90 0.45
C THR A 101 -2.37 -8.47 1.42
N TYR A 102 -2.70 -7.17 1.48
CA TYR A 102 -3.86 -6.71 2.26
C TYR A 102 -5.14 -7.31 1.67
N THR A 103 -5.29 -7.26 0.35
CA THR A 103 -6.47 -7.75 -0.34
C THR A 103 -6.68 -9.25 -0.13
N SER A 104 -5.64 -10.07 -0.31
CA SER A 104 -5.72 -11.51 -0.03
C SER A 104 -5.89 -11.78 1.46
N GLY A 105 -5.16 -11.05 2.31
CA GLY A 105 -5.17 -11.20 3.77
C GLY A 105 -6.54 -10.99 4.40
N LYS A 106 -7.39 -10.12 3.83
CA LYS A 106 -8.77 -9.94 4.30
C LYS A 106 -9.63 -11.20 4.23
N GLY A 107 -9.24 -12.22 3.46
CA GLY A 107 -9.94 -13.50 3.42
C GLY A 107 -10.07 -14.18 4.79
N VAL A 108 -9.15 -13.92 5.72
CA VAL A 108 -9.21 -14.44 7.09
C VAL A 108 -10.43 -13.91 7.88
N LEU A 109 -10.94 -12.72 7.54
CA LEU A 109 -12.06 -12.08 8.26
C LEU A 109 -13.36 -12.88 8.15
N SER A 110 -13.51 -13.72 7.11
CA SER A 110 -14.67 -14.60 6.95
C SER A 110 -14.65 -15.83 7.87
N TYR A 111 -13.59 -16.00 8.67
CA TYR A 111 -13.37 -17.16 9.53
C TYR A 111 -12.93 -16.77 10.95
N ASP A 112 -13.19 -15.53 11.37
CA ASP A 112 -12.70 -14.98 12.64
C ASP A 112 -13.28 -15.71 13.86
N GLU A 113 -14.51 -16.22 13.76
CA GLU A 113 -15.18 -17.04 14.77
C GLU A 113 -14.44 -18.34 15.14
N PHE A 114 -13.56 -18.82 14.25
CA PHE A 114 -12.76 -20.03 14.48
C PHE A 114 -11.38 -19.74 15.07
N LEU A 115 -11.02 -18.47 15.24
CA LEU A 115 -9.79 -18.04 15.88
C LEU A 115 -10.01 -17.81 17.38
N THR A 116 -8.97 -18.07 18.17
CA THR A 116 -8.97 -17.70 19.58
C THR A 116 -9.06 -16.18 19.75
N THR A 117 -9.46 -15.75 20.95
CA THR A 117 -9.51 -14.34 21.35
C THR A 117 -8.20 -13.59 21.05
N GLU A 118 -7.05 -14.19 21.39
CA GLU A 118 -5.72 -13.61 21.15
C GLU A 118 -5.39 -13.57 19.65
N GLU A 119 -5.65 -14.64 18.90
CA GLU A 119 -5.42 -14.69 17.45
C GLU A 119 -6.28 -13.65 16.71
N ARG A 120 -7.54 -13.47 17.12
CA ARG A 120 -8.42 -12.41 16.61
C ARG A 120 -7.86 -11.03 16.92
N GLY A 121 -7.39 -10.80 18.15
CA GLY A 121 -6.75 -9.54 18.54
C GLY A 121 -5.56 -9.20 17.63
N VAL A 122 -4.67 -10.18 17.42
CA VAL A 122 -3.53 -10.05 16.50
C VAL A 122 -3.98 -9.79 15.06
N MET A 123 -4.92 -10.58 14.55
CA MET A 123 -5.45 -10.46 13.18
C MET A 123 -6.02 -9.06 12.93
N TYR A 124 -6.95 -8.62 13.78
CA TYR A 124 -7.60 -7.32 13.67
C TYR A 124 -6.62 -6.16 13.80
N TYR A 125 -5.69 -6.23 14.75
CA TYR A 125 -4.63 -5.23 14.89
C TYR A 125 -3.76 -5.15 13.64
N LYS A 126 -3.25 -6.28 13.15
CA LYS A 126 -2.33 -6.32 12.01
C LYS A 126 -3.02 -5.86 10.73
N LEU A 127 -4.27 -6.24 10.48
CA LEU A 127 -5.06 -5.76 9.35
C LEU A 127 -5.41 -4.27 9.49
N GLY A 128 -5.77 -3.80 10.69
CA GLY A 128 -6.10 -2.41 10.93
C GLY A 128 -4.93 -1.45 10.70
N VAL A 129 -3.74 -1.79 11.21
CA VAL A 129 -2.51 -1.03 10.95
C VAL A 129 -2.12 -1.09 9.47
N HIS A 130 -2.33 -2.22 8.80
CA HIS A 130 -2.07 -2.36 7.37
C HIS A 130 -2.99 -1.45 6.54
N ALA A 131 -4.29 -1.45 6.83
CA ALA A 131 -5.28 -0.56 6.21
C ALA A 131 -4.89 0.91 6.39
N TYR A 132 -4.47 1.30 7.60
CA TYR A 132 -3.95 2.64 7.88
C TYR A 132 -2.76 3.01 6.99
N TYR A 133 -1.80 2.11 6.78
CA TYR A 133 -0.65 2.36 5.89
C TYR A 133 -1.06 2.51 4.42
N LEU A 134 -2.13 1.84 4.00
CA LEU A 134 -2.73 2.01 2.68
C LEU A 134 -3.64 3.24 2.57
N SER A 135 -3.75 4.05 3.63
CA SER A 135 -4.65 5.21 3.72
C SER A 135 -6.14 4.86 3.66
N LEU A 136 -6.49 3.63 4.02
CA LEU A 136 -7.87 3.14 4.17
C LEU A 136 -8.34 3.40 5.61
N PHE A 137 -8.51 4.68 5.95
CA PHE A 137 -8.65 5.11 7.35
C PHE A 137 -9.92 4.60 8.04
N GLU A 138 -11.04 4.54 7.34
CA GLU A 138 -12.30 4.00 7.89
C GLU A 138 -12.19 2.50 8.19
N GLU A 139 -11.63 1.73 7.25
CA GLU A 139 -11.44 0.29 7.41
C GLU A 139 -10.41 0.00 8.51
N GLY A 140 -9.31 0.78 8.56
CA GLY A 140 -8.31 0.68 9.63
C GLY A 140 -8.89 1.01 11.00
N LEU A 141 -9.78 2.01 11.08
CA LEU A 141 -10.50 2.37 12.30
C LEU A 141 -11.40 1.22 12.79
N ASP A 142 -12.22 0.65 11.91
CA ASP A 142 -13.12 -0.47 12.23
C ASP A 142 -12.33 -1.68 12.76
N LEU A 143 -11.30 -2.10 12.01
CA LEU A 143 -10.46 -3.24 12.37
C LEU A 143 -9.72 -3.02 13.69
N CYS A 144 -9.15 -1.83 13.93
CA CYS A 144 -8.48 -1.57 15.21
C CYS A 144 -9.46 -1.57 16.40
N LYS A 145 -10.69 -1.07 16.22
CA LYS A 145 -11.71 -1.16 17.27
C LYS A 145 -12.10 -2.61 17.55
N LYS A 146 -12.25 -3.44 16.51
CA LYS A 146 -12.47 -4.89 16.67
C LYS A 146 -11.32 -5.57 17.40
N ALA A 147 -10.08 -5.12 17.19
CA ALA A 147 -8.92 -5.61 17.93
C ALA A 147 -9.02 -5.31 19.43
N LEU A 148 -9.42 -4.09 19.81
CA LEU A 148 -9.64 -3.74 21.23
C LEU A 148 -10.76 -4.57 21.87
N ILE A 149 -11.86 -4.81 21.14
CA ILE A 149 -12.98 -5.63 21.61
C ILE A 149 -12.58 -7.10 21.76
N ALA A 150 -11.79 -7.62 20.81
CA ALA A 150 -11.25 -8.98 20.89
C ALA A 150 -10.27 -9.13 22.06
N GLY A 151 -9.64 -8.04 22.52
CA GLY A 151 -8.65 -8.08 23.58
C GLY A 151 -7.25 -8.23 23.02
N ILE A 152 -6.31 -7.47 23.61
CA ILE A 152 -4.90 -7.45 23.21
C ILE A 152 -4.07 -7.59 24.48
N ALA A 153 -3.40 -8.74 24.65
CA ALA A 153 -2.56 -8.98 25.82
C ALA A 153 -1.25 -8.17 25.78
N GLU A 154 -0.63 -8.07 24.60
CA GLU A 154 0.68 -7.44 24.45
C GLU A 154 0.58 -5.91 24.55
N THR A 155 1.25 -5.31 25.54
CA THR A 155 1.12 -3.89 25.89
C THR A 155 1.46 -2.95 24.74
N ARG A 156 2.52 -3.23 23.96
CA ARG A 156 2.92 -2.39 22.82
C ARG A 156 1.90 -2.51 21.68
N MET A 157 1.36 -3.69 21.41
CA MET A 157 0.29 -3.92 20.44
C MET A 157 -0.99 -3.16 20.84
N HIS A 158 -1.33 -3.16 22.13
CA HIS A 158 -2.46 -2.41 22.64
C HIS A 158 -2.26 -0.90 22.42
N ALA A 159 -1.12 -0.37 22.87
CA ALA A 159 -0.77 1.04 22.69
C ALA A 159 -0.80 1.44 21.20
N ASN A 160 -0.23 0.61 20.32
CA ASN A 160 -0.20 0.86 18.88
C ASN A 160 -1.59 0.80 18.24
N THR A 161 -2.48 -0.06 18.72
CA THR A 161 -3.89 -0.12 18.27
C THR A 161 -4.60 1.19 18.58
N ILE A 162 -4.52 1.66 19.83
CA ILE A 162 -5.10 2.94 20.27
C ILE A 162 -4.51 4.10 19.46
N TYR A 163 -3.20 4.10 19.26
CA TYR A 163 -2.54 5.14 18.46
C TYR A 163 -2.95 5.08 16.98
N CYS A 164 -3.17 3.89 16.42
CA CYS A 164 -3.69 3.74 15.07
C CYS A 164 -5.09 4.34 14.95
N ILE A 165 -5.98 4.07 15.92
CA ILE A 165 -7.33 4.67 15.98
C ILE A 165 -7.26 6.20 16.06
N CYS A 166 -6.43 6.74 16.96
CA CYS A 166 -6.17 8.17 17.06
C CYS A 166 -5.77 8.78 15.71
N ASN A 167 -4.83 8.14 15.00
CA ASN A 167 -4.37 8.60 13.69
C ASN A 167 -5.45 8.47 12.61
N CYS A 168 -6.23 7.38 12.58
CA CYS A 168 -7.34 7.24 11.64
C CYS A 168 -8.35 8.38 11.83
N TYR A 169 -8.78 8.65 13.06
CA TYR A 169 -9.68 9.78 13.34
C TYR A 169 -9.08 11.12 12.94
N TYR A 170 -7.79 11.34 13.17
CA TYR A 170 -7.11 12.55 12.71
C TYR A 170 -7.21 12.72 11.19
N HIS A 171 -6.96 11.65 10.43
CA HIS A 171 -7.04 11.68 8.96
C HIS A 171 -8.47 11.75 8.41
N LEU A 172 -9.45 11.31 9.19
CA LEU A 172 -10.88 11.48 8.92
C LEU A 172 -11.42 12.83 9.43
N GLU A 173 -10.53 13.74 9.85
CA GLU A 173 -10.84 15.07 10.37
C GLU A 173 -11.75 15.09 11.61
N ASN A 174 -11.92 13.95 12.27
CA ASN A 174 -12.62 13.84 13.55
C ASN A 174 -11.66 14.11 14.71
N TYR A 175 -11.29 15.38 14.86
CA TYR A 175 -10.28 15.80 15.84
C TYR A 175 -10.71 15.65 17.30
N ILE A 176 -12.01 15.57 17.57
CA ILE A 176 -12.54 15.32 18.93
C ILE A 176 -12.16 13.90 19.34
N GLN A 177 -12.53 12.91 18.52
CA GLN A 177 -12.19 11.52 18.78
C GLN A 177 -10.67 11.27 18.73
N ALA A 178 -9.96 11.95 17.82
CA ALA A 178 -8.50 11.85 17.79
C ALA A 178 -7.86 12.27 19.13
N LYS A 179 -8.38 13.32 19.79
CA LYS A 179 -7.90 13.76 21.11
C LYS A 179 -8.24 12.77 22.21
N GLU A 180 -9.46 12.23 22.23
CA GLU A 180 -9.87 11.25 23.24
C GLU A 180 -8.98 10.00 23.23
N TYR A 181 -8.69 9.45 22.04
CA TYR A 181 -7.78 8.32 21.91
C TYR A 181 -6.32 8.70 22.16
N LEU A 182 -5.95 9.96 21.93
CA LEU A 182 -4.61 10.42 22.30
C LEU A 182 -4.44 10.40 23.81
N GLU A 183 -5.42 10.85 24.60
CA GLU A 183 -5.37 10.79 26.06
C GLU A 183 -5.23 9.35 26.57
N GLN A 184 -6.00 8.40 26.01
CA GLN A 184 -5.83 6.98 26.32
C GLN A 184 -4.42 6.47 26.00
N TYR A 185 -3.83 6.94 24.90
CA TYR A 185 -2.47 6.57 24.52
C TYR A 185 -1.41 7.12 25.49
N LYS A 186 -1.69 8.20 26.23
CA LYS A 186 -0.74 8.79 27.19
C LYS A 186 -0.45 7.91 28.40
N GLU A 187 -1.38 7.03 28.73
CA GLU A 187 -1.28 6.14 29.90
C GLU A 187 -0.21 5.04 29.73
N PHE A 188 0.27 4.82 28.50
CA PHE A 188 1.26 3.77 28.23
C PHE A 188 2.69 4.22 28.57
N SER A 189 3.38 3.42 29.39
CA SER A 189 4.78 3.63 29.77
C SER A 189 5.78 3.09 28.74
N LEU A 190 5.60 3.42 27.46
CA LEU A 190 6.51 3.02 26.37
C LEU A 190 7.38 4.20 25.93
N SER A 191 8.63 3.93 25.56
CA SER A 191 9.62 4.95 25.19
C SER A 191 9.15 5.89 24.05
N GLU A 192 8.42 5.33 23.10
CA GLU A 192 7.90 6.00 21.90
C GLU A 192 6.67 6.89 22.18
N VAL A 193 5.97 6.69 23.29
CA VAL A 193 4.70 7.37 23.60
C VAL A 193 4.90 8.87 23.76
N LYS A 194 5.89 9.29 24.55
CA LYS A 194 6.20 10.70 24.81
C LYS A 194 6.41 11.50 23.53
N ASP A 195 7.15 10.91 22.60
CA ASP A 195 7.51 11.51 21.32
C ASP A 195 6.30 11.57 20.36
N ASN A 196 5.54 10.48 20.30
CA ASN A 196 4.31 10.39 19.50
C ASN A 196 3.22 11.35 19.95
N ILE A 197 3.10 11.60 21.26
CA ILE A 197 2.15 12.58 21.83
C ILE A 197 2.47 13.98 21.32
N LYS A 198 3.70 14.44 21.49
CA LYS A 198 4.14 15.77 21.04
C LYS A 198 3.88 15.97 19.55
N LEU A 199 4.18 14.95 18.74
CA LEU A 199 3.93 14.99 17.30
C LEU A 199 2.43 15.13 16.99
N THR A 200 1.56 14.39 17.69
CA THR A 200 0.10 14.46 17.48
C THR A 200 -0.49 15.77 17.98
N GLU A 201 -0.06 16.28 19.14
CA GLU A 201 -0.49 17.58 19.67
C GLU A 201 -0.10 18.72 18.73
N SER A 202 1.13 18.73 18.21
CA SER A 202 1.55 19.67 17.16
C SER A 202 0.65 19.62 15.92
N ARG A 203 0.31 18.41 15.46
CA ARG A 203 -0.61 18.22 14.32
C ARG A 203 -1.99 18.79 14.60
N LEU A 204 -2.54 18.55 15.79
CA LEU A 204 -3.84 19.08 16.20
C LEU A 204 -3.85 20.61 16.34
N HIS A 205 -2.76 21.22 16.85
CA HIS A 205 -2.64 22.67 16.94
C HIS A 205 -2.57 23.37 15.58
N SER A 206 -1.89 22.78 14.61
CA SER A 206 -1.78 23.34 13.25
C SER A 206 -3.11 23.37 12.52
N VAL A 207 -3.98 22.38 12.72
CA VAL A 207 -5.34 22.37 12.16
C VAL A 207 -6.17 23.53 12.72
N ASN A 208 -5.95 23.92 13.97
CA ASN A 208 -6.60 25.08 14.60
C ASN A 208 -5.99 26.44 14.17
N GLY A 209 -5.29 26.51 13.04
CA GLY A 209 -4.66 27.73 12.51
C GLY A 209 -3.42 28.21 13.27
N SER A 210 -3.05 27.55 14.38
CA SER A 210 -1.93 27.96 15.25
C SER A 210 -0.59 27.40 14.78
N HIS A 211 -0.19 27.72 13.54
CA HIS A 211 1.06 27.25 12.94
C HIS A 211 2.29 27.57 13.81
N TYR A 212 2.34 28.77 14.41
CA TYR A 212 3.43 29.18 15.31
C TYR A 212 3.57 28.29 16.55
N ARG A 213 2.45 27.94 17.21
CA ARG A 213 2.46 27.05 18.38
C ARG A 213 2.91 25.64 17.99
N ALA A 214 2.45 25.14 16.84
CA ALA A 214 2.85 23.84 16.33
C ALA A 214 4.36 23.79 16.00
N VAL A 215 4.91 24.86 15.44
CA VAL A 215 6.34 25.02 15.17
C VAL A 215 7.15 25.07 16.48
N SER A 216 6.77 25.93 17.43
CA SER A 216 7.45 26.06 18.72
C SER A 216 7.57 24.71 19.43
N LEU A 217 6.45 23.98 19.54
CA LEU A 217 6.42 22.68 20.22
C LEU A 217 7.33 21.64 19.54
N LEU A 218 7.43 21.66 18.21
CA LEU A 218 8.31 20.78 17.46
C LEU A 218 9.78 21.18 17.58
N GLN A 219 10.09 22.47 17.50
CA GLN A 219 11.46 22.99 17.69
C GLN A 219 11.98 22.65 19.08
N ASP A 220 11.18 22.85 20.12
CA ASP A 220 11.53 22.51 21.51
C ASP A 220 11.79 21.00 21.69
N SER A 221 11.12 20.17 20.88
CA SER A 221 11.30 18.71 20.91
C SER A 221 12.51 18.21 20.12
N LEU A 222 12.96 18.96 19.11
CA LEU A 222 13.94 18.51 18.12
C LEU A 222 15.29 18.07 18.73
N PRO A 223 15.87 18.75 19.74
CA PRO A 223 17.14 18.33 20.35
C PRO A 223 17.06 17.01 21.13
N TYR A 224 15.86 16.67 21.61
CA TYR A 224 15.63 15.57 22.56
C TYR A 224 14.90 14.37 21.95
N CYS A 225 14.45 14.48 20.70
CA CYS A 225 13.67 13.44 20.06
C CYS A 225 14.54 12.20 19.76
N GLY A 226 13.98 11.01 19.99
CA GLY A 226 14.66 9.76 19.67
C GLY A 226 14.84 9.59 18.16
N ASN A 227 15.77 8.72 17.75
CA ASN A 227 16.02 8.42 16.33
C ASN A 227 14.72 8.02 15.59
N PHE A 228 13.81 7.30 16.24
CA PHE A 228 12.54 6.89 15.63
C PHE A 228 11.60 8.05 15.32
N THR A 229 11.70 9.17 16.04
CA THR A 229 10.78 10.31 15.96
C THR A 229 11.38 11.47 15.19
N LEU A 230 12.71 11.58 15.17
CA LEU A 230 13.44 12.68 14.54
C LEU A 230 12.97 12.96 13.10
N LEU A 231 12.86 11.92 12.27
CA LEU A 231 12.41 12.05 10.88
C LEU A 231 10.98 12.65 10.79
N HIS A 232 10.10 12.25 11.71
CA HIS A 232 8.72 12.76 11.74
C HIS A 232 8.67 14.24 12.11
N VAL A 233 9.44 14.64 13.13
CA VAL A 233 9.55 16.05 13.56
C VAL A 233 10.13 16.89 12.43
N VAL A 234 11.20 16.43 11.78
CA VAL A 234 11.83 17.14 10.65
C VAL A 234 10.84 17.30 9.49
N ASN A 235 10.20 16.23 9.03
CA ASN A 235 9.20 16.33 7.95
C ASN A 235 8.07 17.29 8.29
N ARG A 236 7.62 17.28 9.55
CA ARG A 236 6.53 18.15 9.98
C ARG A 236 6.95 19.61 10.02
N LEU A 237 8.14 19.91 10.55
CA LEU A 237 8.70 21.26 10.55
C LEU A 237 8.91 21.77 9.12
N ILE A 238 9.49 20.97 8.21
CA ILE A 238 9.66 21.38 6.80
C ILE A 238 8.29 21.70 6.18
N THR A 239 7.29 20.84 6.40
CA THR A 239 5.92 21.06 5.89
C THR A 239 5.34 22.40 6.39
N LEU A 240 5.45 22.69 7.68
CA LEU A 240 4.96 23.95 8.27
C LEU A 240 5.75 25.16 7.75
N TYR A 241 7.07 25.04 7.62
CA TYR A 241 7.90 26.12 7.09
C TYR A 241 7.65 26.39 5.60
N LEU A 242 7.32 25.38 4.80
CA LEU A 242 6.86 25.58 3.41
C LEU A 242 5.57 26.40 3.37
N GLN A 243 4.59 26.07 4.23
CA GLN A 243 3.34 26.84 4.34
C GLN A 243 3.59 28.29 4.80
N MET A 244 4.53 28.49 5.71
CA MET A 244 4.94 29.81 6.20
C MET A 244 5.93 30.53 5.28
N LYS A 245 6.34 29.90 4.17
CA LYS A 245 7.38 30.39 3.24
C LYS A 245 8.73 30.71 3.92
N ASN A 246 9.05 30.02 5.03
CA ASN A 246 10.31 30.18 5.75
C ASN A 246 11.38 29.21 5.22
N LEU A 247 11.94 29.54 4.05
CA LEU A 247 12.97 28.71 3.39
C LEU A 247 14.28 28.62 4.20
N SER A 248 14.59 29.65 5.00
CA SER A 248 15.80 29.67 5.82
C SER A 248 15.81 28.57 6.89
N ALA A 249 14.68 28.37 7.57
CA ALA A 249 14.54 27.33 8.59
C ALA A 249 14.55 25.91 7.98
N ILE A 250 14.03 25.75 6.75
CA ILE A 250 14.11 24.46 6.03
C ILE A 250 15.57 24.11 5.73
N ARG A 251 16.39 25.09 5.34
CA ARG A 251 17.83 24.88 5.07
C ARG A 251 18.57 24.31 6.28
N GLU A 252 18.25 24.79 7.49
CA GLU A 252 18.84 24.29 8.74
C GLU A 252 18.44 22.83 9.00
N LEU A 253 17.17 22.48 8.78
CA LEU A 253 16.70 21.09 8.94
C LEU A 253 17.33 20.13 7.93
N ILE A 254 17.62 20.59 6.71
CA ILE A 254 18.29 19.76 5.69
C ILE A 254 19.71 19.38 6.14
N GLN A 255 20.39 20.17 6.97
CA GLN A 255 21.71 19.81 7.52
C GLN A 255 21.67 18.55 8.41
N LEU A 256 20.48 18.16 8.88
CA LEU A 256 20.30 16.92 9.65
C LEU A 256 20.25 15.66 8.77
N GLU A 257 20.26 15.78 7.44
CA GLU A 257 20.14 14.64 6.51
C GLU A 257 21.12 13.51 6.83
N GLY A 258 22.40 13.84 7.07
CA GLY A 258 23.42 12.85 7.39
C GLY A 258 23.02 11.98 8.59
N LYS A 259 22.48 12.60 9.65
CA LYS A 259 21.95 11.87 10.81
C LYS A 259 20.72 11.04 10.45
N LEU A 260 19.78 11.60 9.70
CA LEU A 260 18.56 10.89 9.29
C LEU A 260 18.87 9.60 8.52
N LEU A 261 19.84 9.64 7.60
CA LEU A 261 20.21 8.50 6.77
C LEU A 261 20.93 7.38 7.54
N THR A 262 21.42 7.63 8.76
CA THR A 262 21.98 6.57 9.64
C THR A 262 20.91 5.74 10.36
N ILE A 263 19.64 6.18 10.33
CA ILE A 263 18.57 5.59 11.13
C ILE A 263 17.96 4.40 10.36
N PRO A 264 17.84 3.21 10.98
CA PRO A 264 17.22 2.06 10.32
C PRO A 264 15.70 2.21 10.22
N TYR A 265 15.19 2.31 9.00
CA TYR A 265 13.75 2.39 8.71
C TYR A 265 13.19 1.03 8.29
N VAL A 266 12.74 0.25 9.28
CA VAL A 266 12.37 -1.16 9.09
C VAL A 266 10.89 -1.39 8.77
N THR A 267 10.00 -0.43 8.96
CA THR A 267 8.56 -0.57 8.66
C THR A 267 8.20 0.16 7.37
N PRO A 268 7.14 -0.26 6.64
CA PRO A 268 6.74 0.40 5.40
C PRO A 268 6.34 1.86 5.64
N PHE A 269 5.70 2.14 6.77
CA PHE A 269 5.41 3.51 7.19
C PHE A 269 6.66 4.36 7.37
N LYS A 270 7.68 3.85 8.08
CA LYS A 270 8.94 4.58 8.29
C LYS A 270 9.69 4.82 6.98
N LYS A 271 9.73 3.82 6.09
CA LYS A 271 10.28 3.95 4.73
C LYS A 271 9.53 5.01 3.91
N ALA A 272 8.20 5.02 3.95
CA ALA A 272 7.38 6.03 3.29
C ALA A 272 7.63 7.45 3.85
N ARG A 273 8.00 7.58 5.12
CA ARG A 273 8.37 8.88 5.74
C ARG A 273 9.73 9.36 5.27
N LEU A 274 10.67 8.46 5.00
CA LEU A 274 11.94 8.84 4.39
C LEU A 274 11.72 9.31 2.94
N ALA A 275 10.87 8.62 2.17
CA ALA A 275 10.44 9.09 0.86
C ALA A 275 9.78 10.48 0.93
N GLN A 276 8.94 10.72 1.94
CA GLN A 276 8.34 12.04 2.18
C GLN A 276 9.39 13.13 2.45
N TYR A 277 10.44 12.81 3.21
CA TYR A 277 11.54 13.74 3.45
C TYR A 277 12.18 14.20 2.14
N PHE A 278 12.50 13.26 1.26
CA PHE A 278 13.08 13.58 -0.06
C PHE A 278 12.10 14.37 -0.95
N LYS A 279 10.80 14.08 -0.89
CA LYS A 279 9.79 14.89 -1.60
C LYS A 279 9.81 16.35 -1.11
N LEU A 280 9.77 16.56 0.20
CA LEU A 280 9.79 17.90 0.82
C LEU A 280 11.10 18.64 0.53
N LYS A 281 12.23 17.92 0.53
CA LYS A 281 13.53 18.45 0.13
C LYS A 281 13.54 18.87 -1.35
N GLY A 282 12.88 18.10 -2.21
CA GLY A 282 12.67 18.45 -3.61
C GLY A 282 11.90 19.75 -3.78
N GLU A 283 10.78 19.91 -3.07
CA GLU A 283 9.98 21.15 -3.07
C GLU A 283 10.80 22.37 -2.63
N TYR A 284 11.59 22.23 -1.55
CA TYR A 284 12.51 23.28 -1.11
C TYR A 284 13.52 23.69 -2.19
N TYR A 285 14.11 22.72 -2.88
CA TYR A 285 15.08 23.01 -3.94
C TYR A 285 14.46 23.69 -5.15
N ILE A 286 13.26 23.30 -5.56
CA ILE A 286 12.54 24.01 -6.62
C ILE A 286 12.23 25.46 -6.22
N LEU A 287 11.78 25.68 -4.99
CA LEU A 287 11.50 27.03 -4.47
C LEU A 287 12.74 27.91 -4.29
N THR A 288 13.94 27.31 -4.30
CA THR A 288 15.23 28.01 -4.22
C THR A 288 16.00 27.99 -5.54
N GLU A 289 15.31 27.69 -6.64
CA GLU A 289 15.85 27.66 -8.01
C GLU A 289 16.97 26.63 -8.26
N ARG A 290 17.10 25.64 -7.37
CA ARG A 290 18.06 24.53 -7.45
C ARG A 290 17.43 23.31 -8.11
N VAL A 291 17.15 23.45 -9.39
CA VAL A 291 16.24 22.55 -10.13
C VAL A 291 16.76 21.12 -10.16
N GLU A 292 18.02 20.90 -10.52
CA GLU A 292 18.60 19.55 -10.65
C GLU A 292 18.56 18.77 -9.33
N GLU A 293 18.91 19.41 -8.22
CA GLU A 293 18.83 18.80 -6.89
C GLU A 293 17.38 18.52 -6.47
N GLY A 294 16.45 19.40 -6.87
CA GLY A 294 15.02 19.20 -6.71
C GLY A 294 14.53 17.94 -7.40
N LEU A 295 14.87 17.78 -8.69
CA LEU A 295 14.50 16.62 -9.49
C LEU A 295 15.09 15.33 -8.93
N LYS A 296 16.38 15.33 -8.56
CA LYS A 296 17.03 14.18 -7.92
C LYS A 296 16.30 13.77 -6.63
N SER A 297 15.89 14.75 -5.83
CA SER A 297 15.17 14.49 -4.58
C SER A 297 13.77 13.92 -4.83
N PHE A 298 13.05 14.38 -5.86
CA PHE A 298 11.77 13.77 -6.24
C PHE A 298 11.90 12.36 -6.79
N LEU A 299 12.95 12.06 -7.55
CA LEU A 299 13.23 10.70 -8.02
C LEU A 299 13.54 9.75 -6.86
N GLU A 300 14.32 10.19 -5.86
CA GLU A 300 14.58 9.42 -4.64
C GLU A 300 13.28 9.17 -3.85
N ALA A 301 12.42 10.18 -3.76
CA ALA A 301 11.09 10.04 -3.15
C ALA A 301 10.21 9.02 -3.89
N ALA A 302 10.15 9.09 -5.22
CA ALA A 302 9.39 8.16 -6.05
C ALA A 302 9.88 6.71 -5.86
N ALA A 303 11.20 6.49 -5.93
CA ALA A 303 11.80 5.18 -5.68
C ALA A 303 11.52 4.67 -4.26
N GLY A 304 11.56 5.55 -3.26
CA GLY A 304 11.21 5.22 -1.89
C GLY A 304 9.74 4.79 -1.72
N TYR A 305 8.81 5.46 -2.40
CA TYR A 305 7.39 5.09 -2.41
C TYR A 305 7.10 3.79 -3.16
N ALA A 306 7.79 3.53 -4.26
CA ALA A 306 7.68 2.27 -5.00
C ALA A 306 8.06 1.05 -4.15
N LYS A 307 9.13 1.16 -3.33
CA LYS A 307 9.59 0.10 -2.41
C LYS A 307 8.58 -0.31 -1.33
N VAL A 308 7.53 0.47 -1.14
CA VAL A 308 6.46 0.25 -0.15
C VAL A 308 5.07 0.29 -0.79
N ASP A 309 4.97 0.00 -2.09
CA ASP A 309 3.71 -0.12 -2.82
C ASP A 309 2.78 1.10 -2.60
N LEU A 310 3.33 2.31 -2.78
CA LEU A 310 2.59 3.58 -2.72
C LEU A 310 2.55 4.30 -4.10
N PRO A 311 1.98 3.69 -5.16
CA PRO A 311 1.95 4.22 -6.52
C PRO A 311 1.30 5.60 -6.66
N SER A 312 0.32 5.95 -5.81
CA SER A 312 -0.28 7.29 -5.83
C SER A 312 0.73 8.39 -5.44
N LYS A 313 1.53 8.14 -4.39
CA LYS A 313 2.57 9.09 -3.93
C LYS A 313 3.78 9.11 -4.87
N GLU A 314 4.13 7.96 -5.43
CA GLU A 314 5.11 7.87 -6.51
C GLU A 314 4.68 8.71 -7.72
N SER A 315 3.44 8.52 -8.19
CA SER A 315 2.87 9.27 -9.31
C SER A 315 2.79 10.77 -9.03
N GLU A 316 2.54 11.16 -7.78
CA GLU A 316 2.57 12.56 -7.35
C GLU A 316 3.96 13.18 -7.58
N CYS A 317 5.04 12.47 -7.25
CA CYS A 317 6.41 12.94 -7.49
C CYS A 317 6.66 13.18 -8.99
N PHE A 318 6.25 12.23 -9.84
CA PHE A 318 6.37 12.40 -11.30
C PHE A 318 5.49 13.51 -11.86
N ARG A 319 4.33 13.77 -11.27
CA ARG A 319 3.48 14.91 -11.64
C ARG A 319 4.17 16.24 -11.29
N ILE A 320 4.79 16.34 -10.12
CA ILE A 320 5.55 17.53 -9.71
C ILE A 320 6.74 17.77 -10.64
N ILE A 321 7.50 16.72 -10.95
CA ILE A 321 8.59 16.76 -11.94
C ILE A 321 8.06 17.34 -13.27
N ARG A 322 7.01 16.74 -13.85
CA ARG A 322 6.42 17.21 -15.13
C ARG A 322 5.89 18.65 -15.08
N GLY A 323 5.30 19.05 -13.96
CA GLY A 323 4.69 20.37 -13.80
C GLY A 323 5.68 21.49 -13.48
N THR A 324 6.96 21.18 -13.24
CA THR A 324 7.96 22.19 -12.91
C THR A 324 8.37 22.96 -14.17
N GLU A 325 8.01 24.24 -14.27
CA GLU A 325 8.32 25.12 -15.42
C GLU A 325 9.81 25.14 -15.80
N ALA A 326 10.70 24.90 -14.83
CA ALA A 326 12.13 24.81 -15.07
C ALA A 326 12.55 23.62 -15.97
N ILE A 327 11.80 22.51 -16.00
CA ILE A 327 12.03 21.43 -16.98
C ILE A 327 11.68 21.89 -18.39
N ASN A 328 10.63 22.69 -18.55
CA ASN A 328 10.30 23.29 -19.84
C ASN A 328 11.39 24.27 -20.31
N ARG A 329 12.08 24.97 -19.39
CA ARG A 329 13.24 25.83 -19.71
C ARG A 329 14.53 25.03 -20.00
N LEU A 330 14.77 23.93 -19.29
CA LEU A 330 15.92 23.02 -19.53
C LEU A 330 15.79 22.22 -20.82
N ARG A 331 14.57 22.03 -21.33
CA ARG A 331 14.29 21.40 -22.64
C ARG A 331 14.88 22.20 -23.81
N ASP A 332 14.95 23.53 -23.68
CA ASP A 332 15.53 24.42 -24.70
C ASP A 332 17.06 24.52 -24.60
N GLN A 333 17.66 24.11 -23.49
CA GLN A 333 19.09 24.19 -23.23
C GLN A 333 19.70 22.79 -23.05
N SER A 334 19.66 21.97 -24.10
CA SER A 334 20.39 20.70 -24.29
C SER A 334 21.12 20.12 -23.05
N SER A 335 20.40 19.79 -21.96
CA SER A 335 21.05 19.36 -20.72
C SER A 335 21.33 17.86 -20.78
N THR A 336 22.57 17.47 -20.47
CA THR A 336 23.00 16.06 -20.38
C THR A 336 22.33 15.35 -19.21
N PHE A 337 21.98 16.09 -18.14
CA PHE A 337 21.30 15.57 -16.96
C PHE A 337 19.94 14.89 -17.26
N LEU A 338 19.12 15.46 -18.16
CA LEU A 338 17.84 14.86 -18.57
C LEU A 338 18.04 13.62 -19.45
N LYS A 339 19.20 13.45 -20.10
CA LYS A 339 19.50 12.22 -20.87
C LYS A 339 19.97 11.10 -19.95
N ASP A 340 20.81 11.42 -18.96
CA ASP A 340 21.44 10.43 -18.08
C ASP A 340 20.53 10.00 -16.91
N SER A 341 19.77 10.93 -16.32
CA SER A 341 18.88 10.65 -15.17
C SER A 341 17.69 9.75 -15.53
N PHE A 342 17.34 9.68 -16.81
CA PHE A 342 16.27 8.82 -17.34
C PHE A 342 16.80 7.55 -18.02
N THR A 343 18.12 7.39 -18.16
CA THR A 343 18.78 6.17 -18.69
C THR A 343 19.49 5.32 -17.62
N ILE A 344 19.76 5.85 -16.42
CA ILE A 344 20.44 5.10 -15.36
C ILE A 344 19.43 4.31 -14.49
N ASN A 345 19.26 3.05 -14.84
CA ASN A 345 18.95 1.91 -13.96
C ASN A 345 18.04 2.17 -12.74
N LEU A 346 16.77 2.46 -12.97
CA LEU A 346 15.70 1.99 -12.08
C LEU A 346 15.46 0.52 -12.44
N ILE A 347 15.97 -0.39 -11.61
CA ILE A 347 15.62 -1.81 -11.65
C ILE A 347 14.08 -1.88 -11.65
N SER A 348 13.55 -2.36 -12.77
CA SER A 348 12.16 -2.41 -13.25
C SER A 348 11.07 -2.69 -12.20
N PRO A 349 9.81 -2.22 -12.38
CA PRO A 349 9.16 -2.07 -13.69
C PRO A 349 8.72 -0.64 -14.02
N LEU A 350 9.67 0.13 -14.55
CA LEU A 350 9.38 1.20 -15.50
C LEU A 350 9.76 0.70 -16.89
N LYS A 351 8.77 0.28 -17.70
CA LYS A 351 8.89 0.30 -19.16
C LYS A 351 8.08 1.50 -19.65
N ASN A 352 8.72 2.31 -20.49
CA ASN A 352 8.18 3.47 -21.21
C ASN A 352 8.18 4.82 -20.48
N VAL A 353 9.39 5.32 -20.20
CA VAL A 353 9.61 6.77 -19.98
C VAL A 353 9.46 7.57 -21.29
N ASN A 354 9.73 6.96 -22.46
CA ASN A 354 9.75 7.67 -23.75
C ASN A 354 8.36 8.01 -24.33
N ALA A 355 7.28 7.40 -23.85
CA ALA A 355 5.93 7.61 -24.40
C ALA A 355 5.16 8.79 -23.76
N LEU A 356 5.69 9.36 -22.67
CA LEU A 356 5.01 10.37 -21.85
C LEU A 356 5.21 11.83 -22.30
N PHE A 357 5.87 12.08 -23.44
CA PHE A 357 6.32 13.42 -23.84
C PHE A 357 5.54 14.05 -25.01
N GLU A 358 4.53 13.38 -25.55
CA GLU A 358 3.66 13.93 -26.59
C GLU A 358 2.25 14.17 -26.03
N ASN A 359 1.78 15.42 -26.13
CA ASN A 359 0.43 15.91 -25.77
C ASN A 359 0.30 16.63 -24.42
N SER A 360 0.67 17.91 -24.41
CA SER A 360 0.12 18.89 -23.48
C SER A 360 -0.40 20.09 -24.26
N ASN A 361 -1.73 20.28 -24.23
CA ASN A 361 -2.40 21.58 -24.20
C ASN A 361 -3.92 21.32 -24.17
N GLN A 362 -4.59 21.71 -23.08
CA GLN A 362 -5.71 22.66 -23.05
C GLN A 362 -6.60 22.53 -21.79
N HIS A 363 -6.66 23.66 -21.08
CA HIS A 363 -7.80 24.30 -20.40
C HIS A 363 -8.40 23.74 -19.09
N GLN A 364 -8.25 24.57 -18.05
CA GLN A 364 -9.10 24.70 -16.86
C GLN A 364 -10.47 25.31 -17.21
N VAL A 365 -11.57 24.82 -16.62
CA VAL A 365 -12.72 25.62 -16.14
C VAL A 365 -13.41 24.87 -14.98
N SER A 366 -13.76 25.61 -13.91
CA SER A 366 -14.38 25.16 -12.64
C SER A 366 -15.92 25.04 -12.68
N LEU A 367 -16.49 24.11 -11.90
CA LEU A 367 -17.80 24.23 -11.19
C LEU A 367 -17.76 23.41 -9.87
N ASN A 368 -18.41 23.93 -8.82
CA ASN A 368 -18.29 23.53 -7.41
C ASN A 368 -18.83 22.13 -7.05
N GLY A 369 -18.10 21.43 -6.14
CA GLY A 369 -18.57 20.28 -5.34
C GLY A 369 -17.97 18.92 -5.75
N HIS A 370 -16.97 18.42 -5.02
CA HIS A 370 -16.33 17.09 -5.17
C HIS A 370 -15.81 16.69 -6.57
N SER A 371 -15.21 17.63 -7.32
CA SER A 371 -14.77 17.36 -8.71
C SER A 371 -13.38 16.70 -8.86
N GLU A 372 -12.59 16.55 -7.79
CA GLU A 372 -11.21 16.03 -7.93
C GLU A 372 -11.15 14.53 -8.25
N ASP A 373 -12.20 13.79 -7.89
CA ASP A 373 -12.22 12.33 -8.06
C ASP A 373 -13.02 11.88 -9.29
N LEU A 374 -13.56 12.80 -10.10
CA LEU A 374 -14.33 12.49 -11.32
C LEU A 374 -13.56 12.85 -12.58
N ILE A 375 -13.35 11.87 -13.46
CA ILE A 375 -12.78 12.08 -14.79
C ILE A 375 -13.91 12.09 -15.82
N HIS A 376 -14.08 13.19 -16.55
CA HIS A 376 -14.98 13.23 -17.70
C HIS A 376 -14.40 12.39 -18.84
N LEU A 377 -15.18 11.41 -19.31
CA LEU A 377 -14.80 10.52 -20.42
C LEU A 377 -15.36 10.99 -21.78
N GLY A 378 -16.31 11.93 -21.78
CA GLY A 378 -17.06 12.36 -22.95
C GLY A 378 -18.54 11.95 -22.89
N ASN A 379 -19.41 12.65 -23.63
CA ASN A 379 -20.86 12.38 -23.69
C ASN A 379 -21.57 12.34 -22.33
N GLY A 380 -21.20 13.23 -21.40
CA GLY A 380 -21.83 13.31 -20.07
C GLY A 380 -21.58 12.07 -19.20
N THR A 381 -20.52 11.32 -19.49
CA THR A 381 -20.09 10.16 -18.69
C THR A 381 -18.89 10.52 -17.85
N TYR A 382 -18.97 10.26 -16.54
CA TYR A 382 -17.93 10.53 -15.57
C TYR A 382 -17.47 9.23 -14.91
N PHE A 383 -16.17 9.12 -14.68
CA PHE A 383 -15.56 7.98 -14.00
C PHE A 383 -15.04 8.39 -12.63
N HIS A 384 -15.40 7.64 -11.59
CA HIS A 384 -14.90 7.89 -10.24
C HIS A 384 -13.55 7.21 -10.03
N THR A 385 -12.53 8.00 -9.70
CA THR A 385 -11.14 7.55 -9.59
C THR A 385 -10.85 6.75 -8.33
N ARG A 386 -11.70 6.84 -7.30
CA ARG A 386 -11.51 6.12 -6.02
C ARG A 386 -12.55 5.05 -5.72
N GLU A 387 -13.64 5.02 -6.49
CA GLU A 387 -14.75 4.11 -6.27
C GLU A 387 -15.05 3.38 -7.57
N LEU A 388 -15.57 2.17 -7.46
CA LEU A 388 -15.76 1.29 -8.61
C LEU A 388 -17.06 1.64 -9.35
N TRP A 389 -17.23 2.86 -9.85
CA TRP A 389 -18.42 3.23 -10.63
C TRP A 389 -18.17 4.31 -11.68
N VAL A 390 -19.07 4.35 -12.65
CA VAL A 390 -19.21 5.42 -13.65
C VAL A 390 -20.60 6.03 -13.53
N GLN A 391 -20.70 7.33 -13.75
CA GLN A 391 -21.96 8.06 -13.79
C GLN A 391 -22.29 8.43 -15.23
N LEU A 392 -23.48 8.07 -15.68
CA LEU A 392 -24.02 8.42 -16.98
C LEU A 392 -25.23 9.31 -16.73
N GLU A 393 -25.13 10.58 -17.09
CA GLU A 393 -26.16 11.58 -16.77
C GLU A 393 -26.41 11.55 -15.24
N ASP A 394 -27.60 11.20 -14.77
CA ASP A 394 -27.94 11.12 -13.32
C ASP A 394 -27.89 9.69 -12.74
N THR A 395 -27.38 8.70 -13.49
CA THR A 395 -27.38 7.29 -13.07
C THR A 395 -25.98 6.73 -12.83
N LYS A 396 -25.73 6.18 -11.64
CA LYS A 396 -24.47 5.49 -11.31
C LYS A 396 -24.53 4.02 -11.71
N LYS A 397 -23.47 3.51 -12.34
CA LYS A 397 -23.27 2.10 -12.67
C LYS A 397 -21.97 1.59 -12.05
N ASN A 398 -22.08 0.57 -11.22
CA ASN A 398 -20.91 -0.06 -10.60
C ASN A 398 -20.10 -0.85 -11.63
N LEU A 399 -18.79 -0.70 -11.56
CA LEU A 399 -17.77 -1.50 -12.24
C LEU A 399 -17.36 -2.66 -11.32
N SER A 400 -17.01 -3.79 -11.92
CA SER A 400 -16.21 -4.81 -11.25
C SER A 400 -14.76 -4.34 -11.13
N ASN A 401 -13.98 -4.94 -10.23
CA ASN A 401 -12.55 -4.65 -10.08
C ASN A 401 -11.81 -4.69 -11.42
N ARG A 402 -12.08 -5.71 -12.24
CA ARG A 402 -11.44 -5.86 -13.56
C ARG A 402 -11.85 -4.78 -14.56
N GLU A 403 -13.12 -4.37 -14.56
CA GLU A 403 -13.58 -3.29 -15.44
C GLU A 403 -12.98 -1.94 -15.02
N TYR A 404 -12.85 -1.70 -13.72
CA TYR A 404 -12.22 -0.51 -13.16
C TYR A 404 -10.71 -0.48 -13.46
N GLU A 405 -10.00 -1.59 -13.28
CA GLU A 405 -8.59 -1.74 -13.66
C GLU A 405 -8.38 -1.48 -15.15
N LEU A 406 -9.23 -2.06 -16.01
CA LEU A 406 -9.16 -1.89 -17.45
C LEU A 406 -9.45 -0.44 -17.87
N LEU A 407 -10.45 0.21 -17.27
CA LEU A 407 -10.76 1.61 -17.56
C LEU A 407 -9.63 2.55 -17.10
N ASN A 408 -9.06 2.32 -15.92
CA ASN A 408 -7.88 3.05 -15.46
C ASN A 408 -6.67 2.84 -16.36
N LEU A 409 -6.43 1.61 -16.81
CA LEU A 409 -5.37 1.30 -17.76
C LEU A 409 -5.55 2.11 -19.05
N PHE A 410 -6.77 2.21 -19.57
CA PHE A 410 -7.05 3.03 -20.76
C PHE A 410 -6.88 4.53 -20.53
N ILE A 411 -7.37 5.06 -19.41
CA ILE A 411 -7.27 6.49 -19.10
C ILE A 411 -5.81 6.91 -18.89
N LYS A 412 -5.00 6.07 -18.23
CA LYS A 412 -3.57 6.33 -18.01
C LYS A 412 -2.74 6.30 -19.29
N ASN A 413 -3.20 5.58 -20.32
CA ASN A 413 -2.52 5.44 -21.61
C ASN A 413 -3.39 6.02 -22.73
N GLU A 414 -4.03 7.18 -22.47
CA GLU A 414 -4.86 7.87 -23.45
C GLU A 414 -4.06 8.18 -24.72
N GLY A 415 -4.62 7.84 -25.88
CA GLY A 415 -3.95 8.00 -27.17
C GLY A 415 -3.04 6.84 -27.59
N GLU A 416 -2.75 5.88 -26.70
CA GLU A 416 -1.90 4.73 -27.00
C GLU A 416 -2.69 3.46 -27.33
N ILE A 417 -2.09 2.58 -28.14
CA ILE A 417 -2.67 1.28 -28.47
C ILE A 417 -2.17 0.24 -27.46
N ILE A 418 -3.08 -0.27 -26.65
CA ILE A 418 -2.81 -1.35 -25.70
C ILE A 418 -3.23 -2.67 -26.34
N THR A 419 -2.25 -3.55 -26.60
CA THR A 419 -2.50 -4.88 -27.18
C THR A 419 -3.22 -5.79 -26.20
N LYS A 420 -3.95 -6.79 -26.71
CA LYS A 420 -4.62 -7.77 -25.83
C LYS A 420 -3.64 -8.48 -24.90
N LYS A 421 -2.43 -8.80 -25.36
CA LYS A 421 -1.36 -9.40 -24.55
C LYS A 421 -0.92 -8.49 -23.40
N GLN A 422 -0.76 -7.19 -23.65
CA GLN A 422 -0.46 -6.23 -22.58
C GLN A 422 -1.60 -6.12 -21.56
N ILE A 423 -2.86 -6.14 -22.03
CA ILE A 423 -4.02 -6.13 -21.13
C ILE A 423 -4.04 -7.41 -20.27
N ILE A 424 -3.76 -8.57 -20.85
CA ILE A 424 -3.66 -9.85 -20.13
C ILE A 424 -2.56 -9.78 -19.06
N SER A 425 -1.37 -9.32 -19.42
CA SER A 425 -0.25 -9.25 -18.49
C SER A 425 -0.52 -8.27 -17.33
N LEU A 426 -1.06 -7.08 -17.63
CA LEU A 426 -1.25 -6.04 -16.62
C LEU A 426 -2.47 -6.24 -15.71
N ILE A 427 -3.52 -6.90 -16.22
CA ILE A 427 -4.73 -7.15 -15.44
C ILE A 427 -4.67 -8.55 -14.83
N TRP A 428 -4.30 -9.57 -15.61
CA TRP A 428 -4.37 -10.96 -15.18
C TRP A 428 -3.00 -11.62 -14.91
N ASN A 429 -1.88 -10.90 -14.95
CA ASN A 429 -0.54 -11.48 -14.77
C ASN A 429 -0.31 -12.71 -15.65
N ASP A 430 -0.70 -12.62 -16.93
CA ASP A 430 -0.51 -13.68 -17.94
C ASP A 430 -1.33 -14.96 -17.73
N THR A 431 -2.34 -14.94 -16.84
CA THR A 431 -3.21 -16.09 -16.57
C THR A 431 -4.48 -16.18 -17.43
N ALA A 432 -4.76 -15.18 -18.28
CA ALA A 432 -5.97 -15.11 -19.09
C ALA A 432 -5.69 -15.19 -20.60
N ASP A 433 -6.73 -15.46 -21.39
CA ASP A 433 -6.66 -15.50 -22.86
C ASP A 433 -7.19 -14.20 -23.51
N GLU A 434 -6.96 -14.05 -24.82
CA GLU A 434 -7.41 -12.88 -25.58
C GLU A 434 -8.95 -12.73 -25.70
N GLY A 435 -9.68 -13.84 -25.58
CA GLY A 435 -11.13 -13.87 -25.49
C GLY A 435 -11.63 -13.26 -24.18
N SER A 436 -10.96 -13.54 -23.06
CA SER A 436 -11.24 -12.93 -21.75
C SER A 436 -11.12 -11.39 -21.79
N VAL A 437 -10.12 -10.86 -22.50
CA VAL A 437 -10.00 -9.40 -22.76
C VAL A 437 -11.20 -8.88 -23.55
N SER A 438 -11.60 -9.59 -24.59
CA SER A 438 -12.68 -9.18 -25.48
C SER A 438 -14.04 -9.14 -24.73
N VAL A 439 -14.27 -10.10 -23.83
CA VAL A 439 -15.44 -10.12 -22.94
C VAL A 439 -15.40 -8.95 -21.97
N LEU A 440 -14.26 -8.68 -21.34
CA LEU A 440 -14.13 -7.57 -20.39
C LEU A 440 -14.36 -6.21 -21.06
N ILE A 441 -13.81 -6.00 -22.26
CA ILE A 441 -14.04 -4.80 -23.08
C ILE A 441 -15.53 -4.63 -23.39
N THR A 442 -16.21 -5.72 -23.75
CA THR A 442 -17.63 -5.69 -24.09
C THR A 442 -18.49 -5.28 -22.89
N ARG A 443 -18.21 -5.85 -21.71
CA ARG A 443 -18.90 -5.50 -20.47
C ARG A 443 -18.65 -4.05 -20.06
N LEU A 444 -17.38 -3.60 -20.12
CA LEU A 444 -17.01 -2.23 -19.83
C LEU A 444 -17.71 -1.23 -20.76
N ARG A 445 -17.68 -1.45 -22.08
CA ARG A 445 -18.38 -0.60 -23.06
C ARG A 445 -19.88 -0.52 -22.78
N LYS A 446 -20.53 -1.63 -22.40
CA LYS A 446 -21.95 -1.63 -22.02
C LYS A 446 -22.23 -0.72 -20.82
N LYS A 447 -21.31 -0.67 -19.85
CA LYS A 447 -21.44 0.22 -18.68
C LYS A 447 -21.17 1.68 -19.03
N LEU A 448 -20.24 1.97 -19.95
CA LEU A 448 -19.90 3.32 -20.41
C LEU A 448 -20.96 3.97 -21.34
N GLY A 449 -21.91 3.21 -21.88
CA GLY A 449 -22.98 3.76 -22.71
C GLY A 449 -22.46 4.53 -23.92
N LYS A 450 -22.85 5.80 -24.09
CA LYS A 450 -22.41 6.64 -25.22
C LYS A 450 -20.89 6.86 -25.23
N ALA A 451 -20.25 6.89 -24.06
CA ALA A 451 -18.79 6.97 -23.93
C ALA A 451 -18.06 5.70 -24.36
N ALA A 452 -18.75 4.59 -24.69
CA ALA A 452 -18.11 3.39 -25.23
C ALA A 452 -17.28 3.66 -26.49
N LYS A 453 -17.62 4.71 -27.26
CA LYS A 453 -16.92 5.15 -28.48
C LYS A 453 -15.49 5.66 -28.22
N THR A 454 -15.18 6.00 -26.97
CA THR A 454 -13.85 6.42 -26.54
C THR A 454 -12.85 5.27 -26.60
N ILE A 455 -13.32 4.03 -26.36
CA ILE A 455 -12.52 2.81 -26.48
C ILE A 455 -12.72 2.24 -27.88
N GLN A 456 -11.70 2.24 -28.73
CA GLN A 456 -11.77 1.79 -30.12
C GLN A 456 -10.83 0.61 -30.38
N GLY A 457 -11.29 -0.37 -31.15
CA GLY A 457 -10.41 -1.45 -31.63
C GLY A 457 -9.46 -0.92 -32.71
N ARG A 458 -8.25 -1.49 -32.79
CA ARG A 458 -7.26 -1.19 -33.83
C ARG A 458 -6.79 -2.46 -34.54
N LYS A 459 -6.47 -2.32 -35.83
CA LYS A 459 -6.06 -3.43 -36.71
C LYS A 459 -4.83 -4.18 -36.19
N GLN A 460 -3.98 -3.54 -35.39
CA GLN A 460 -2.79 -4.14 -34.77
C GLN A 460 -3.09 -5.06 -33.57
N GLY A 461 -4.35 -5.45 -33.31
CA GLY A 461 -4.69 -6.44 -32.27
C GLY A 461 -4.82 -5.87 -30.85
N GLY A 462 -5.28 -4.62 -30.73
CA GLY A 462 -5.41 -3.91 -29.46
C GLY A 462 -6.53 -2.89 -29.42
N TYR A 463 -6.57 -2.13 -28.34
CA TYR A 463 -7.56 -1.08 -28.10
C TYR A 463 -6.86 0.23 -27.77
N ILE A 464 -7.45 1.33 -28.21
CA ILE A 464 -7.03 2.69 -27.89
C ILE A 464 -8.17 3.40 -27.20
N PHE A 465 -7.83 4.22 -26.21
CA PHE A 465 -8.76 5.14 -25.58
C PHE A 465 -8.47 6.57 -26.03
N LYS A 466 -9.51 7.30 -26.42
CA LYS A 466 -9.47 8.74 -26.71
C LYS A 466 -10.72 9.39 -26.12
N LYS A 467 -10.56 10.39 -25.26
CA LYS A 467 -11.71 11.19 -24.81
C LYS A 467 -12.40 11.82 -26.00
N SER A 468 -13.72 11.85 -25.94
CA SER A 468 -14.52 12.69 -26.84
C SER A 468 -14.70 14.02 -26.14
N GLU A 469 -14.44 15.12 -26.86
CA GLU A 469 -14.71 16.48 -26.38
C GLU A 469 -16.16 16.65 -25.89
#